data_AF-A0A949HRL3-F1
#
_entry.id   AF-A0A949HRL3-F1
#
_cell.length_a   1.000
_cell.length_b   1.000
_cell.length_c   1.000
_cell.angle_alpha   90.00
_cell.angle_beta   90.00
_cell.angle_gamma   90.00
#
_symmetry.space_group_name_H-M   'P 1'
#
loop_
_entity.id
_entity.type
_entity.pdbx_description
1 polymer ?
#
loop_
_entity_poly.entity_id
_entity_poly.type
_entity_poly.pdbx_seq_one_letter_code
_entity_poly.pdbx_strand_id
1 'polypeptide(L)'
;MRASYFWGIHLLELPKYTPVDDNDLIADPRDQWMYFFRRARGSSVEELLDRLPDPVFQRAVGVLEMISRTPDQRRHYDARLKWELDENTRIQTAFEEGREEGREEGELFGKIRMLQNLLSLPQSTDDVLHSRSRTELESLVTELQAQLRKRMT
;
A
#
# COMPACT_ATOMS: atom_id res chain seq x y z
N MET A 1 34.23 14.47 15.78
CA MET A 1 34.34 13.14 16.42
C MET A 1 33.74 12.13 15.46
N ARG A 2 34.56 11.36 14.72
CA ARG A 2 34.03 10.34 13.78
C ARG A 2 33.80 9.06 14.56
N ALA A 3 32.58 8.54 14.55
CA ALA A 3 32.28 7.21 15.07
C ALA A 3 33.06 6.18 14.25
N SER A 4 34.08 5.58 14.84
CA SER A 4 34.82 4.46 14.26
C SER A 4 33.93 3.22 14.34
N TYR A 5 33.38 2.79 13.21
CA TYR A 5 32.77 1.47 13.10
C TYR A 5 33.90 0.43 13.07
N PHE A 6 34.00 -0.36 14.14
CA PHE A 6 34.94 -1.46 14.25
C PHE A 6 34.38 -2.65 13.44
N TRP A 7 34.84 -2.82 12.20
CA TRP A 7 34.56 -4.03 11.44
C TRP A 7 35.41 -5.16 12.01
N GLY A 8 34.76 -6.16 12.61
CA GLY A 8 35.40 -7.33 13.19
C GLY A 8 34.64 -8.60 12.80
N ILE A 9 35.38 -9.70 12.62
CA ILE A 9 34.78 -11.02 12.48
C ILE A 9 34.62 -11.59 13.90
N HIS A 10 33.39 -11.95 14.25
CA HIS A 10 33.08 -12.59 15.53
C HIS A 10 32.82 -14.08 15.31
N LEU A 11 33.49 -14.94 16.08
CA LEU A 11 33.20 -16.36 16.15
C LEU A 11 32.23 -16.60 17.31
N LEU A 12 31.06 -17.16 17.03
CA LEU A 12 30.04 -17.48 18.03
C LEU A 12 30.08 -18.99 18.35
N GLU A 13 30.43 -19.33 19.60
CA GLU A 13 30.42 -20.72 20.08
C GLU A 13 29.12 -21.01 20.84
N LEU A 14 28.06 -21.35 20.10
CA LEU A 14 26.73 -21.58 20.67
C LEU A 14 26.71 -22.55 21.87
N PRO A 15 27.47 -23.69 21.88
CA PRO A 15 27.48 -24.61 23.02
C PRO A 15 27.90 -23.98 24.36
N LYS A 16 28.73 -22.93 24.33
CA LYS A 16 29.24 -22.24 25.52
C LYS A 16 28.32 -21.12 26.01
N TYR A 17 27.37 -20.70 25.18
CA TYR A 17 26.37 -19.72 25.55
C TYR A 17 25.26 -20.37 26.39
N THR A 18 24.99 -19.79 27.56
CA THR A 18 23.87 -20.15 28.43
C THR A 18 22.89 -18.99 28.38
N PRO A 19 21.74 -19.14 27.70
CA PRO A 19 20.74 -18.07 27.64
C PRO A 19 20.23 -17.78 29.05
N VAL A 20 20.27 -16.51 29.45
CA VAL A 20 19.63 -16.08 30.69
C VAL A 20 18.11 -16.22 30.49
N ASP A 21 17.44 -16.76 31.51
CA ASP A 21 15.98 -16.97 31.50
C ASP A 21 15.26 -15.87 32.27
N ASP A 22 15.73 -14.64 32.13
CA ASP A 22 15.08 -13.42 32.59
C ASP A 22 14.24 -12.82 31.46
N ASN A 23 13.22 -12.03 31.80
CA ASN A 23 12.41 -11.32 30.80
C ASN A 23 13.05 -9.99 30.35
N ASP A 24 14.36 -9.84 30.55
CA ASP A 24 15.05 -8.60 30.27
C ASP A 24 15.53 -8.55 28.82
N LEU A 25 15.71 -7.32 28.33
CA LEU A 25 16.23 -7.07 26.98
C LEU A 25 17.70 -7.45 26.86
N ILE A 26 18.04 -8.15 25.79
CA ILE A 26 19.44 -8.50 25.51
C ILE A 26 20.11 -7.32 24.80
N ALA A 27 21.05 -6.67 25.50
CA ALA A 27 21.65 -5.42 25.03
C ALA A 27 22.80 -5.60 24.02
N ASP A 28 23.60 -6.66 24.13
CA ASP A 28 24.71 -6.91 23.20
C ASP A 28 24.19 -7.57 21.90
N PRO A 29 24.41 -6.99 20.71
CA PRO A 29 24.03 -7.59 19.44
C PRO A 29 24.53 -9.02 19.23
N ARG A 30 25.69 -9.37 19.80
CA ARG A 30 26.24 -10.74 19.73
C ARG A 30 25.41 -11.71 20.56
N ASP A 31 25.04 -11.30 21.76
CA ASP A 31 24.20 -12.10 22.65
C ASP A 31 22.78 -12.23 22.12
N GLN A 32 22.27 -11.19 21.45
CA GLN A 32 20.99 -11.25 20.73
C GLN A 32 21.00 -12.36 19.67
N TRP A 33 22.07 -12.46 18.87
CA TRP A 33 22.24 -13.54 17.90
C TRP A 33 22.44 -14.91 18.56
N MET A 34 23.25 -15.01 19.62
CA MET A 34 23.44 -16.27 20.35
C MET A 34 22.13 -16.78 20.97
N TYR A 35 21.33 -15.88 21.55
CA TYR A 35 20.01 -16.16 22.08
C TYR A 35 19.07 -16.62 20.98
N PHE A 36 18.97 -15.88 19.88
CA PHE A 36 18.15 -16.25 18.72
C PHE A 36 18.48 -17.67 18.23
N PHE A 37 19.75 -18.00 17.99
CA PHE A 37 20.11 -19.34 17.51
C PHE A 37 19.84 -20.48 18.51
N ARG A 38 19.85 -20.20 19.82
CA ARG A 38 19.61 -21.20 20.87
C ARG A 38 18.14 -21.37 21.24
N ARG A 39 17.36 -20.29 21.27
CA ARG A 39 16.00 -20.24 21.83
C ARG A 39 14.92 -20.09 20.76
N ALA A 40 15.23 -19.67 19.54
CA ALA A 40 14.20 -19.50 18.51
C ALA A 40 13.46 -20.79 18.15
N ARG A 41 14.08 -21.96 18.38
CA ARG A 41 13.37 -23.24 18.35
C ARG A 41 12.65 -23.46 19.69
N GLY A 42 11.34 -23.26 19.69
CA GLY A 42 10.48 -23.52 20.85
C GLY A 42 9.94 -22.28 21.55
N SER A 43 10.41 -21.08 21.17
CA SER A 43 9.81 -19.80 21.55
C SER A 43 8.76 -19.34 20.54
N SER A 44 7.77 -18.58 20.99
CA SER A 44 6.81 -17.91 20.09
C SER A 44 7.44 -16.69 19.38
N VAL A 45 6.76 -16.19 18.35
CA VAL A 45 7.18 -14.96 17.65
C VAL A 45 7.17 -13.78 18.62
N GLU A 46 6.12 -13.69 19.45
CA GLU A 46 5.97 -12.62 20.45
C GLU A 46 7.10 -12.66 21.48
N GLU A 47 7.42 -13.84 22.03
CA GLU A 47 8.51 -14.00 23.01
C GLU A 47 9.87 -13.61 22.44
N LEU A 48 10.12 -13.91 21.17
CA LEU A 48 11.38 -13.56 20.52
C LEU A 48 11.49 -12.06 20.26
N LEU A 49 10.40 -11.42 19.81
CA LEU A 49 10.42 -9.99 19.49
C LEU A 49 10.39 -9.10 20.72
N ASP A 50 9.81 -9.56 21.82
CA ASP A 50 9.83 -8.85 23.10
C ASP A 50 11.27 -8.75 23.65
N ARG A 51 12.05 -9.83 23.53
CA ARG A 51 13.46 -9.86 24.00
C ARG A 51 14.47 -9.33 22.97
N LEU A 52 14.13 -9.36 21.68
CA LEU A 52 14.99 -8.95 20.56
C LEU A 52 14.33 -7.83 19.73
N PRO A 53 14.25 -6.59 20.26
CA PRO A 53 13.47 -5.52 19.65
C PRO A 53 14.11 -4.92 18.37
N ASP A 54 15.38 -5.22 18.10
CA ASP A 54 16.09 -4.65 16.94
C ASP A 54 15.43 -5.12 15.61
N PRO A 55 15.18 -4.21 14.64
CA PRO A 55 14.60 -4.53 13.34
C PRO A 55 15.26 -5.69 12.58
N VAL A 56 16.53 -5.99 12.83
CA VAL A 56 17.20 -7.15 12.24
C VAL A 56 16.55 -8.48 12.67
N PHE A 57 16.09 -8.58 13.92
CA PHE A 57 15.44 -9.78 14.45
C PHE A 57 13.99 -9.90 14.03
N GLN A 58 13.29 -8.79 13.80
CA GLN A 58 11.95 -8.83 13.18
C GLN A 58 11.99 -9.55 11.82
N ARG A 59 12.99 -9.22 10.99
CA ARG A 59 13.21 -9.92 9.71
C ARG A 59 13.63 -11.37 9.91
N ALA A 60 14.56 -11.64 10.83
CA ALA A 60 15.06 -12.99 11.07
C ALA A 60 13.96 -13.93 11.60
N VAL A 61 13.12 -13.46 12.54
CA VAL A 61 11.97 -14.20 13.08
C VAL A 61 10.93 -14.44 11.99
N GLY A 62 10.62 -13.44 11.15
CA GLY A 62 9.68 -13.63 10.03
C GLY A 62 10.15 -14.66 9.00
N VAL A 63 11.45 -14.66 8.68
CA VAL A 63 12.05 -15.70 7.81
C VAL A 63 12.00 -17.07 8.49
N LEU A 64 12.34 -17.15 9.77
CA LEU A 64 12.27 -18.39 10.55
C LEU A 64 10.83 -18.95 10.58
N GLU A 65 9.85 -18.09 10.82
CA GLU A 65 8.44 -18.45 10.82
C GLU A 65 8.04 -19.00 9.44
N MET A 66 8.39 -18.30 8.36
CA MET A 66 8.12 -18.72 6.99
C MET A 66 8.72 -20.11 6.67
N ILE A 67 9.99 -20.36 7.03
CA ILE A 67 10.66 -21.64 6.74
C ILE A 67 10.18 -22.78 7.65
N SER A 68 9.74 -22.46 8.87
CA SER A 68 9.27 -23.44 9.86
C SER A 68 7.87 -24.00 9.54
N ARG A 69 7.11 -23.34 8.66
CA ARG A 69 5.75 -23.73 8.30
C ARG A 69 5.68 -25.00 7.43
N THR A 70 4.71 -25.86 7.76
CA THR A 70 4.34 -27.04 6.96
C THR A 70 3.74 -26.63 5.61
N PRO A 71 3.70 -27.54 4.60
CA PRO A 71 3.14 -27.21 3.27
C PRO A 71 1.72 -26.62 3.31
N ASP A 72 0.86 -27.08 4.21
CA ASP A 72 -0.51 -26.56 4.33
C ASP A 72 -0.56 -25.17 4.94
N GLN A 73 0.29 -24.87 5.93
CA GLN A 73 0.39 -23.52 6.51
C GLN A 73 0.95 -22.51 5.49
N ARG A 74 1.84 -22.92 4.59
CA ARG A 74 2.30 -22.08 3.47
C ARG A 74 1.15 -21.75 2.51
N ARG A 75 0.35 -22.75 2.15
CA ARG A 75 -0.84 -22.54 1.30
C ARG A 75 -1.83 -21.55 1.92
N HIS A 76 -2.10 -21.65 3.22
CA HIS A 76 -2.97 -20.70 3.91
C HIS A 76 -2.39 -19.29 3.95
N TYR A 77 -1.07 -19.16 4.15
CA TYR A 77 -0.38 -17.88 4.10
C TYR A 77 -0.43 -17.25 2.70
N ASP A 78 -0.10 -18.02 1.66
CA ASP A 78 -0.13 -17.56 0.27
C ASP A 78 -1.56 -17.15 -0.15
N ALA A 79 -2.57 -17.91 0.29
CA ALA A 79 -3.97 -17.57 0.05
C ALA A 79 -4.38 -16.26 0.74
N ARG A 80 -3.93 -16.02 1.99
CA ARG A 80 -4.17 -14.76 2.70
C ARG A 80 -3.48 -13.59 2.02
N LEU A 81 -2.20 -13.75 1.65
CA LEU A 81 -1.42 -12.74 0.96
C LEU A 81 -2.06 -12.40 -0.40
N LYS A 82 -2.50 -13.41 -1.15
CA LYS A 82 -3.22 -13.21 -2.40
C LYS A 82 -4.50 -12.40 -2.20
N TRP A 83 -5.30 -12.75 -1.20
CA TRP A 83 -6.53 -12.03 -0.89
C TRP A 83 -6.27 -10.56 -0.52
N GLU A 84 -5.26 -10.28 0.30
CA GLU A 84 -4.86 -8.91 0.66
C GLU A 84 -4.42 -8.09 -0.56
N LEU A 85 -3.64 -8.71 -1.47
CA LEU A 85 -3.19 -8.05 -2.71
C LEU A 85 -4.33 -7.81 -3.69
N ASP A 86 -5.23 -8.78 -3.87
CA ASP A 86 -6.39 -8.66 -4.74
C ASP A 86 -7.33 -7.53 -4.22
N GLU A 87 -7.54 -7.45 -2.90
CA GLU A 87 -8.36 -6.40 -2.28
C GLU A 87 -7.73 -5.02 -2.43
N ASN A 88 -6.41 -4.89 -2.20
CA ASN A 88 -5.71 -3.63 -2.39
C ASN A 88 -5.76 -3.18 -3.86
N THR A 89 -5.53 -4.11 -4.79
CA THR A 89 -5.63 -3.83 -6.23
C THR A 89 -7.03 -3.35 -6.59
N ARG A 90 -8.08 -4.01 -6.08
CA ARG A 90 -9.47 -3.61 -6.31
C ARG A 90 -9.74 -2.18 -5.84
N ILE A 91 -9.28 -1.83 -4.64
CA ILE A 91 -9.46 -0.48 -4.08
C ILE A 91 -8.69 0.56 -4.91
N GLN A 92 -7.44 0.27 -5.28
CA GLN A 92 -6.63 1.19 -6.09
C GLN A 92 -7.22 1.41 -7.47
N THR A 93 -7.64 0.34 -8.15
CA THR A 93 -8.30 0.43 -9.46
C THR A 93 -9.58 1.26 -9.38
N ALA A 94 -10.45 1.00 -8.40
CA ALA A 94 -11.67 1.78 -8.23
C ALA A 94 -11.40 3.27 -7.93
N PHE A 95 -10.34 3.58 -7.18
CA PHE A 95 -9.93 4.96 -6.91
C PHE A 95 -9.41 5.65 -8.17
N GLU A 96 -8.57 4.96 -8.95
CA GLU A 96 -7.99 5.50 -10.18
C GLU A 96 -9.05 5.71 -11.27
N GLU A 97 -9.95 4.74 -11.45
CA GLU A 97 -11.12 4.85 -12.34
C GLU A 97 -12.01 6.03 -11.94
N GLY A 98 -12.42 6.13 -10.66
CA GLY A 98 -13.26 7.23 -10.19
C GLY A 98 -12.60 8.61 -10.34
N ARG A 99 -11.27 8.69 -10.16
CA ARG A 99 -10.50 9.92 -10.40
C ARG A 99 -10.51 10.31 -11.87
N GLU A 100 -10.30 9.34 -12.76
CA GLU A 100 -10.26 9.59 -14.20
C GLU A 100 -11.65 9.95 -14.74
N GLU A 101 -12.68 9.24 -14.34
CA GLU A 101 -14.07 9.56 -14.68
C GLU A 101 -14.45 10.98 -14.23
N GLY A 102 -14.13 11.35 -12.99
CA GLY A 102 -14.40 12.70 -12.47
C GLY A 102 -13.65 13.80 -13.24
N ARG A 103 -12.44 13.51 -13.73
CA ARG A 103 -11.66 14.43 -14.58
C ARG A 103 -12.33 14.62 -15.94
N GLU A 104 -12.72 13.52 -16.59
CA GLU A 104 -13.38 13.54 -17.90
C GLU A 104 -14.76 14.22 -17.84
N GLU A 105 -15.56 13.94 -16.81
CA GLU A 105 -16.84 14.62 -16.56
C GLU A 105 -16.64 16.11 -16.32
N GLY A 106 -15.68 16.50 -15.48
CA GLY A 106 -15.35 17.90 -15.21
C GLY A 106 -14.97 18.67 -16.48
N GLU A 107 -14.22 18.05 -17.38
CA GLU A 107 -13.89 18.64 -18.68
C GLU A 107 -15.12 18.84 -19.57
N LEU A 108 -16.02 17.85 -19.64
CA LEU A 108 -17.27 17.96 -20.39
C LEU A 108 -18.18 19.05 -19.82
N PHE A 109 -18.33 19.10 -18.50
CA PHE A 109 -19.18 20.09 -17.83
C PHE A 109 -18.65 21.50 -18.07
N GLY A 110 -17.33 21.68 -17.95
CA GLY A 110 -16.65 22.93 -18.28
C GLY A 110 -16.89 23.36 -19.74
N LYS A 111 -16.76 22.44 -20.69
CA LYS A 111 -17.03 22.70 -22.12
C LYS A 111 -18.48 23.13 -22.35
N ILE A 112 -19.45 22.42 -21.77
CA ILE A 112 -20.89 22.73 -21.90
C ILE A 112 -21.18 24.13 -21.37
N ARG A 113 -20.73 24.45 -20.15
CA ARG A 113 -20.94 25.76 -19.53
C ARG A 113 -20.30 26.89 -20.32
N MET A 114 -19.09 26.66 -20.82
CA MET A 114 -18.39 27.63 -21.67
C MET A 114 -19.19 27.90 -22.94
N LEU A 115 -19.68 26.86 -23.62
CA LEU A 115 -20.47 27.02 -24.84
C LEU A 115 -21.82 27.69 -24.56
N GLN A 116 -22.50 27.33 -23.47
CA GLN A 116 -23.74 27.99 -23.03
C GLN A 116 -23.51 29.47 -22.79
N ASN A 117 -22.43 29.85 -22.09
CA ASN A 117 -22.08 31.24 -21.86
C ASN A 117 -21.82 32.00 -23.17
N LEU A 118 -21.02 31.43 -24.08
CA LEU A 118 -20.76 32.03 -25.40
C LEU A 118 -22.04 32.20 -26.24
N LEU A 119 -23.03 31.33 -26.05
CA LEU A 119 -24.35 31.42 -26.68
C LEU A 119 -25.33 32.33 -25.92
N SER A 120 -24.95 32.86 -24.76
CA SER A 120 -25.83 33.60 -23.84
C SER A 120 -27.03 32.78 -23.32
N LEU A 121 -26.82 31.47 -23.17
CA LEU A 121 -27.77 30.53 -22.56
C LEU A 121 -27.54 30.44 -21.04
N PRO A 122 -28.57 30.09 -20.25
CA PRO A 122 -28.39 29.78 -18.84
C PRO A 122 -27.43 28.59 -18.67
N GLN A 123 -26.51 28.70 -17.72
CA GLN A 123 -25.54 27.64 -17.44
C GLN A 123 -26.19 26.50 -16.67
N SER A 124 -25.92 25.27 -17.11
CA SER A 124 -26.39 24.07 -16.40
C SER A 124 -25.72 23.93 -15.04
N THR A 125 -26.50 23.55 -14.02
CA THR A 125 -25.99 23.19 -12.68
C THR A 125 -25.31 21.82 -12.69
N ASP A 126 -24.48 21.53 -11.68
CA ASP A 126 -23.80 20.23 -11.59
C ASP A 126 -24.81 19.08 -11.48
N ASP A 127 -25.88 19.24 -10.69
CA ASP A 127 -26.93 18.23 -10.54
C ASP A 127 -27.54 17.79 -11.89
N VAL A 128 -27.82 18.76 -12.78
CA VAL A 128 -28.42 18.50 -14.09
C VAL A 128 -27.43 17.83 -15.05
N LEU A 129 -26.14 18.10 -14.90
CA LEU A 129 -25.10 17.51 -15.73
C LEU A 129 -24.74 16.09 -15.25
N HIS A 130 -24.64 15.87 -13.94
CA HIS A 130 -24.43 14.56 -13.34
C HIS A 130 -25.59 13.59 -13.57
N SER A 131 -26.83 14.09 -13.72
CA SER A 131 -27.98 13.23 -14.03
C SER A 131 -27.99 12.72 -15.48
N ARG A 132 -27.06 13.18 -16.34
CA ARG A 132 -26.96 12.78 -17.74
C ARG A 132 -25.83 11.79 -17.94
N SER A 133 -26.01 10.87 -18.87
CA SER A 133 -24.96 9.96 -19.30
C SER A 133 -23.87 10.69 -20.10
N ARG A 134 -22.66 10.11 -20.13
CA ARG A 134 -21.52 10.64 -20.91
C ARG A 134 -21.88 10.91 -22.38
N THR A 135 -22.60 10.00 -23.02
CA THR A 135 -23.01 10.11 -24.43
C THR A 135 -23.99 11.26 -24.68
N GLU A 136 -24.91 11.52 -23.73
CA GLU A 136 -25.82 12.66 -23.79
C GLU A 136 -25.07 13.99 -23.64
N LEU A 137 -24.06 14.03 -22.76
CA LEU A 137 -23.21 15.22 -22.57
C LEU A 137 -22.36 15.51 -23.81
N GLU A 138 -21.77 14.49 -24.43
CA GLU A 138 -21.01 14.63 -25.69
C GLU A 138 -21.90 15.11 -26.84
N SER A 139 -23.12 14.58 -26.94
CA SER A 139 -24.12 15.01 -27.92
C SER A 139 -24.50 16.48 -27.70
N LEU A 140 -24.70 16.90 -26.45
CA LEU A 140 -24.99 18.28 -26.09
C LEU A 140 -23.84 19.23 -26.45
N VAL A 141 -22.59 18.84 -26.18
CA VAL A 141 -21.41 19.62 -26.61
C VAL A 141 -21.42 19.83 -28.12
N THR A 142 -21.66 18.76 -28.88
CA THR A 142 -21.70 18.80 -30.35
C THR A 142 -22.80 19.73 -30.86
N GLU A 143 -23.99 19.67 -30.26
CA GLU A 143 -25.11 20.54 -30.60
C GLU A 143 -24.79 22.01 -30.33
N LEU A 144 -24.27 22.33 -29.13
CA LEU A 144 -23.91 23.70 -28.76
C LEU A 144 -22.80 24.26 -29.67
N GLN A 145 -21.82 23.45 -30.05
CA GLN A 145 -20.79 23.84 -31.02
C GLN A 145 -21.40 24.15 -32.40
N ALA A 146 -22.35 23.34 -32.87
CA ALA A 146 -23.03 23.57 -34.14
C ALA A 146 -23.88 24.84 -34.11
N GLN A 147 -24.58 25.11 -33.01
CA GLN A 147 -25.33 26.36 -32.79
C GLN A 147 -24.40 27.58 -32.81
N LEU A 148 -23.26 27.50 -32.13
CA LEU A 148 -22.28 28.60 -32.11
C LEU A 148 -21.73 28.89 -33.50
N ARG A 149 -21.39 27.86 -34.29
CA ARG A 149 -20.94 28.02 -35.67
C ARG A 149 -21.98 28.73 -36.54
N LYS A 150 -23.25 28.32 -36.46
CA LYS A 150 -24.35 28.96 -37.20
C LYS A 150 -24.57 30.42 -36.86
N ARG A 151 -24.20 30.85 -35.64
CA ARG A 151 -24.32 32.25 -35.20
C ARG A 151 -23.15 33.13 -35.70
N MET A 152 -22.03 32.50 -36.05
CA MET A 152 -20.81 33.18 -36.52
C MET A 152 -20.72 33.30 -38.05
N THR A 153 -21.48 32.49 -38.79
CA THR A 153 -21.74 32.63 -40.23
C THR A 153 -22.97 33.48 -40.49
#